data_AF-A0A534CZ61-F1
#
_entry.id   AF-A0A534CZ61-F1
#
_cell.length_a   1.000
_cell.length_b   1.000
_cell.length_c   1.000
_cell.angle_alpha   90.00
_cell.angle_beta   90.00
_cell.angle_gamma   90.00
#
_symmetry.space_group_name_H-M   'P 1'
#
loop_
_entity.id
_entity.type
_entity.pdbx_description
1 polymer ?
#
loop_
_entity_poly.entity_id
_entity_poly.type
_entity_poly.pdbx_seq_one_letter_code
_entity_poly.pdbx_strand_id
1 'polypeptide(L)'
;MRRSFDVVVLGSEPDALVAATGLATSGVRVLLLEPGPDLGGIYREIEFAPGWRAAPLVPDLGYLDPQAFRGMAEIHASVAADPTVIALGEGGPLALRRSAVETAAALRRLSARDAERWPKFVQQLASLAGFLATLFRDAAPRVDARAIDEFLTMSGGTALAFLHRHVGAAPGVIGERLRLKAGPGALIDALARRARAAGVAIETQGAVVELSVRDGRIESAALASGEAIACRAVISALDPYQSLLGLIDPVHLDPVLIEAVRNIRFRGVTTKILLALDALPDSVAAATAATTTTTTTTTITTTTASAGAAGTILIAPSIRYVERAFDATKYGRCSNEPFVMIHFPSAVHAGLAPPGKHVAVLHVQYTPYRLREGEWGELRDTVAERALRVVEAHLPGFTSRVRERMVLSPVDLESRFGLREGAVSRGELALDQLLFMRPVPDLAGHAAPVVGLHLCGAGTHPGPGIVGASGRMAARATLKELRARA
;
A
#
# COMPACT_ATOMS: atom_id res chain seq x y z
N MET A 1 -19.18 1.50 -35.16
CA MET A 1 -18.47 0.20 -34.99
C MET A 1 -18.31 -0.03 -33.49
N ARG A 2 -18.66 -1.21 -32.96
CA ARG A 2 -18.41 -1.52 -31.54
C ARG A 2 -16.91 -1.66 -31.30
N ARG A 3 -16.36 -0.98 -30.29
CA ARG A 3 -14.95 -1.12 -29.91
C ARG A 3 -14.69 -2.53 -29.39
N SER A 4 -13.60 -3.15 -29.83
CA SER A 4 -13.23 -4.51 -29.43
C SER A 4 -11.74 -4.62 -29.10
N PHE A 5 -11.47 -5.27 -27.98
CA PHE A 5 -10.13 -5.56 -27.49
C PHE A 5 -10.04 -7.04 -27.12
N ASP A 6 -8.84 -7.60 -27.06
CA ASP A 6 -8.69 -8.97 -26.56
C ASP A 6 -8.89 -9.01 -25.05
N VAL A 7 -8.31 -8.03 -24.34
CA VAL A 7 -8.39 -7.90 -22.89
C VAL A 7 -8.71 -6.46 -22.48
N VAL A 8 -9.61 -6.31 -21.51
CA VAL A 8 -9.85 -5.06 -20.79
C VAL A 8 -9.24 -5.17 -19.38
N VAL A 9 -8.49 -4.16 -18.94
CA VAL A 9 -7.90 -4.07 -17.60
C VAL A 9 -8.58 -2.94 -16.83
N LEU A 10 -9.09 -3.22 -15.64
CA LEU A 10 -9.82 -2.25 -14.81
C LEU A 10 -8.91 -1.67 -13.73
N GLY A 11 -8.85 -0.34 -13.66
CA GLY A 11 -8.00 0.43 -12.76
C GLY A 11 -6.61 0.71 -13.34
N SER A 12 -5.89 1.63 -12.70
CA SER A 12 -4.58 2.09 -13.17
C SER A 12 -3.50 2.13 -12.07
N GLU A 13 -3.72 1.40 -10.97
CA GLU A 13 -2.68 1.15 -9.97
C GLU A 13 -1.54 0.29 -10.58
N PRO A 14 -0.35 0.23 -9.93
CA PRO A 14 0.82 -0.41 -10.53
C PRO A 14 0.60 -1.83 -11.04
N ASP A 15 -0.16 -2.67 -10.32
CA ASP A 15 -0.46 -4.03 -10.76
C ASP A 15 -1.30 -4.06 -12.05
N ALA A 16 -2.25 -3.15 -12.23
CA ALA A 16 -3.04 -3.03 -13.45
C ALA A 16 -2.15 -2.64 -14.64
N LEU A 17 -1.28 -1.63 -14.46
CA LEU A 17 -0.35 -1.17 -15.49
C LEU A 17 0.67 -2.26 -15.86
N VAL A 18 1.19 -3.00 -14.87
CA VAL A 18 2.09 -4.13 -15.10
C VAL A 18 1.38 -5.25 -15.86
N ALA A 19 0.15 -5.59 -15.47
CA ALA A 19 -0.63 -6.63 -16.14
C ALA A 19 -0.89 -6.26 -17.61
N ALA A 20 -1.37 -5.04 -17.86
CA ALA A 20 -1.64 -4.53 -19.19
C ALA A 20 -0.38 -4.52 -20.08
N THR A 21 0.74 -4.04 -19.53
CA THR A 21 2.03 -4.01 -20.25
C THR A 21 2.50 -5.42 -20.62
N GLY A 22 2.41 -6.38 -19.69
CA GLY A 22 2.83 -7.76 -19.93
C GLY A 22 2.00 -8.46 -21.01
N LEU A 23 0.69 -8.21 -21.03
CA LEU A 23 -0.22 -8.69 -22.07
C LEU A 23 0.10 -8.07 -23.44
N ALA A 24 0.23 -6.75 -23.52
CA ALA A 24 0.48 -6.05 -24.77
C ALA A 24 1.84 -6.42 -25.39
N THR A 25 2.88 -6.59 -24.55
CA THR A 25 4.20 -7.10 -24.97
C THR A 25 4.11 -8.51 -25.58
N SER A 26 3.07 -9.28 -25.25
CA SER A 26 2.81 -10.61 -25.79
C SER A 26 1.91 -10.61 -27.03
N GLY A 27 1.63 -9.43 -27.62
CA GLY A 27 0.82 -9.27 -28.83
C GLY A 27 -0.69 -9.23 -28.61
N VAL A 28 -1.15 -9.12 -27.35
CA VAL A 28 -2.58 -9.01 -27.00
C VAL A 28 -3.03 -7.57 -27.16
N ARG A 29 -4.19 -7.31 -27.79
CA ARG A 29 -4.76 -5.94 -27.84
C ARG A 29 -5.42 -5.61 -26.50
N VAL A 30 -4.86 -4.64 -25.78
CA VAL A 30 -5.28 -4.30 -24.42
C VAL A 30 -5.86 -2.89 -24.35
N LEU A 31 -7.00 -2.76 -23.68
CA LEU A 31 -7.53 -1.49 -23.18
C LEU A 31 -7.44 -1.47 -21.65
N LEU A 32 -6.85 -0.42 -21.09
CA LEU A 32 -6.89 -0.13 -19.66
C LEU A 32 -7.85 1.02 -19.41
N LEU A 33 -8.75 0.82 -18.45
CA LEU A 33 -9.81 1.76 -18.06
C LEU A 33 -9.59 2.26 -16.64
N GLU A 34 -9.36 3.55 -16.49
CA GLU A 34 -9.35 4.24 -15.20
C GLU A 34 -10.70 4.95 -14.98
N PRO A 35 -11.43 4.70 -13.88
CA PRO A 35 -12.69 5.38 -13.60
C PRO A 35 -12.52 6.88 -13.32
N GLY A 36 -11.39 7.30 -12.73
CA GLY A 36 -11.10 8.69 -12.42
C GLY A 36 -10.54 9.50 -13.59
N PRO A 37 -10.35 10.82 -13.40
CA PRO A 37 -9.68 11.68 -14.38
C PRO A 37 -8.16 11.43 -14.46
N ASP A 38 -7.57 10.90 -13.39
CA ASP A 38 -6.13 10.71 -13.24
C ASP A 38 -5.79 9.23 -13.03
N LEU A 39 -4.71 8.77 -13.66
CA LEU A 39 -4.19 7.41 -13.45
C LEU A 39 -3.55 7.28 -12.05
N GLY A 40 -3.51 6.09 -11.47
CA GLY A 40 -2.68 5.74 -10.32
C GLY A 40 -3.41 5.57 -8.99
N GLY A 41 -4.70 5.88 -8.92
CA GLY A 41 -5.52 5.69 -7.72
C GLY A 41 -4.85 6.23 -6.45
N ILE A 42 -4.63 5.36 -5.46
CA ILE A 42 -4.07 5.75 -4.15
C ILE A 42 -2.63 6.29 -4.20
N TYR A 43 -1.92 6.13 -5.32
CA TYR A 43 -0.53 6.58 -5.50
C TYR A 43 -0.43 8.05 -5.92
N ARG A 44 -1.53 8.70 -6.34
CA ARG A 44 -1.50 10.09 -6.77
C ARG A 44 -1.54 11.06 -5.62
N GLU A 45 -0.79 12.16 -5.78
CA GLU A 45 -0.91 13.28 -4.87
C GLU A 45 -2.19 14.06 -5.12
N ILE A 46 -2.87 14.41 -4.04
CA ILE A 46 -3.97 15.38 -4.06
C ILE A 46 -3.46 16.72 -3.56
N GLU A 47 -3.95 17.81 -4.17
CA GLU A 47 -3.78 19.14 -3.62
C GLU A 47 -4.82 19.36 -2.52
N PHE A 48 -4.35 19.58 -1.29
CA PHE A 48 -5.22 19.70 -0.12
C PHE A 48 -5.25 21.11 0.46
N ALA A 49 -4.32 21.96 0.04
CA ALA A 49 -4.28 23.41 0.28
C ALA A 49 -3.47 24.06 -0.87
N PRO A 50 -3.63 25.38 -1.15
CA PRO A 50 -2.98 26.02 -2.30
C PRO A 50 -1.46 25.84 -2.34
N GLY A 51 -0.95 25.04 -3.28
CA GLY A 51 0.47 24.73 -3.41
C GLY A 51 1.00 23.62 -2.48
N TRP A 52 0.15 23.00 -1.65
CA TRP A 52 0.49 21.82 -0.84
C TRP A 52 -0.19 20.56 -1.38
N ARG A 53 0.64 19.56 -1.70
CA ARG A 53 0.22 18.29 -2.31
C ARG A 53 0.76 17.10 -1.52
N ALA A 54 -0.02 16.03 -1.40
CA ALA A 54 0.46 14.77 -0.83
C ALA A 54 -0.30 13.56 -1.35
N ALA A 55 0.40 12.43 -1.48
CA ALA A 55 -0.21 11.11 -1.60
C ALA A 55 -0.64 10.64 -0.19
N PRO A 56 -1.94 10.53 0.13
CA PRO A 56 -2.39 10.31 1.51
C PRO A 56 -2.13 8.88 2.03
N LEU A 57 -2.02 7.92 1.11
CA LEU A 57 -2.10 6.49 1.39
C LEU A 57 -0.80 5.72 1.15
N VAL A 58 0.12 6.28 0.35
CA VAL A 58 1.36 5.63 -0.06
C VAL A 58 2.56 6.45 0.44
N PRO A 59 2.94 6.31 1.73
CA PRO A 59 4.12 7.00 2.27
C PRO A 59 5.44 6.37 1.78
N ASP A 60 5.41 5.08 1.41
CA ASP A 60 6.52 4.33 0.82
C ASP A 60 6.00 3.35 -0.23
N LEU A 61 6.86 2.92 -1.15
CA LEU A 61 6.48 2.05 -2.27
C LEU A 61 6.52 0.55 -1.94
N GLY A 62 6.92 0.20 -0.73
CA GLY A 62 7.07 -1.18 -0.33
C GLY A 62 8.11 -1.96 -1.14
N TYR A 63 7.78 -3.20 -1.49
CA TYR A 63 8.61 -4.06 -2.33
C TYR A 63 8.18 -3.97 -3.78
N LEU A 64 9.12 -3.67 -4.67
CA LEU A 64 8.90 -3.67 -6.11
C LEU A 64 9.33 -5.02 -6.69
N ASP A 65 8.42 -5.70 -7.39
CA ASP A 65 8.73 -6.99 -8.02
C ASP A 65 9.83 -6.86 -9.09
N PRO A 66 11.00 -7.51 -8.93
CA PRO A 66 12.14 -7.33 -9.83
C PRO A 66 11.85 -7.74 -11.28
N GLN A 67 10.89 -8.65 -11.51
CA GLN A 67 10.53 -9.07 -12.87
C GLN A 67 9.62 -8.04 -13.54
N ALA A 68 8.62 -7.51 -12.82
CA ALA A 68 7.73 -6.46 -13.30
C ALA A 68 8.51 -5.18 -13.65
N PHE A 69 9.47 -4.82 -12.80
CA PHE A 69 10.24 -3.58 -12.92
C PHE A 69 11.59 -3.73 -13.64
N ARG A 70 11.85 -4.89 -14.26
CA ARG A 70 13.07 -5.13 -15.04
C ARG A 70 13.23 -4.07 -16.14
N GLY A 71 14.40 -3.42 -16.17
CA GLY A 71 14.76 -2.42 -17.17
C GLY A 71 14.25 -1.01 -16.91
N MET A 72 13.68 -0.72 -15.74
CA MET A 72 13.21 0.64 -15.37
C MET A 72 14.30 1.38 -14.58
N ALA A 73 15.09 2.20 -15.27
CA ALA A 73 16.22 2.94 -14.70
C ALA A 73 15.79 3.88 -13.55
N GLU A 74 14.59 4.45 -13.64
CA GLU A 74 14.03 5.41 -12.68
C GLU A 74 13.87 4.83 -11.26
N ILE A 75 13.81 3.51 -11.14
CA ILE A 75 13.70 2.80 -9.86
C ILE A 75 15.07 2.65 -9.17
N HIS A 76 16.15 2.60 -9.93
CA HIS A 76 17.51 2.37 -9.41
C HIS A 76 18.07 3.57 -8.62
N ALA A 77 17.39 4.71 -8.62
CA ALA A 77 17.77 5.91 -7.85
C ALA A 77 17.13 5.99 -6.45
N SER A 78 16.52 4.90 -5.97
CA SER A 78 15.80 4.87 -4.69
C SER A 78 16.60 4.22 -3.56
N VAL A 79 16.54 4.83 -2.39
CA VAL A 79 17.21 4.35 -1.17
C VAL A 79 16.27 4.58 0.01
N ALA A 80 16.23 3.63 0.95
CA ALA A 80 15.54 3.83 2.22
C ALA A 80 16.12 5.05 2.96
N ALA A 81 15.26 5.77 3.67
CA ALA A 81 15.68 6.86 4.55
C ALA A 81 16.66 6.38 5.64
N ASP A 82 17.45 7.30 6.19
CA ASP A 82 18.33 7.01 7.33
C ASP A 82 18.34 8.19 8.32
N PRO A 83 17.77 8.04 9.53
CA PRO A 83 17.13 6.83 10.07
C PRO A 83 15.85 6.43 9.31
N THR A 84 15.54 5.14 9.27
CA THR A 84 14.32 4.60 8.63
C THR A 84 13.09 4.86 9.51
N VAL A 85 13.25 4.81 10.83
CA VAL A 85 12.21 5.12 11.81
C VAL A 85 12.80 5.89 12.98
N ILE A 86 12.07 6.86 13.50
CA ILE A 86 12.32 7.48 14.81
C ILE A 86 11.13 7.13 15.72
N ALA A 87 11.33 6.24 16.68
CA ALA A 87 10.33 5.89 17.67
C ALA A 87 10.42 6.84 18.87
N LEU A 88 9.30 7.49 19.19
CA LEU A 88 9.15 8.37 20.34
C LEU A 88 8.36 7.63 21.41
N GLY A 89 9.00 7.39 22.56
CA GLY A 89 8.37 6.73 23.69
C GLY A 89 8.97 7.10 25.04
N GLU A 90 8.57 6.38 26.10
CA GLU A 90 8.88 6.73 27.49
C GLU A 90 10.38 6.82 27.80
N GLY A 91 11.21 6.04 27.08
CA GLY A 91 12.67 6.08 27.18
C GLY A 91 13.34 7.21 26.35
N GLY A 92 12.57 8.10 25.74
CA GLY A 92 13.04 9.09 24.78
C GLY A 92 13.17 8.53 23.36
N PRO A 93 13.66 9.34 22.39
CA PRO A 93 13.71 8.95 20.99
C PRO A 93 14.69 7.79 20.75
N LEU A 94 14.28 6.85 19.89
CA LEU A 94 15.09 5.77 19.35
C LEU A 94 15.09 5.85 17.81
N ALA A 95 16.26 6.07 17.23
CA ALA A 95 16.45 6.02 15.79
C ALA A 95 16.79 4.60 15.33
N LEU A 96 15.89 3.97 14.57
CA LEU A 96 16.20 2.76 13.81
C LEU A 96 16.85 3.19 12.49
N ARG A 97 18.07 2.73 12.29
CA ARG A 97 18.91 3.06 11.13
C ARG A 97 19.03 1.86 10.21
N ARG A 98 19.48 2.10 8.98
CA ARG A 98 19.76 1.00 8.03
C ARG A 98 20.86 0.07 8.57
N SER A 99 21.82 0.65 9.30
CA SER A 99 22.87 -0.10 10.00
C SER A 99 22.31 -0.77 11.25
N ALA A 100 22.35 -2.11 11.26
CA ALA A 100 22.00 -2.90 12.44
C ALA A 100 22.90 -2.57 13.64
N VAL A 101 24.18 -2.27 13.39
CA VAL A 101 25.16 -1.94 14.43
C VAL A 101 24.85 -0.59 15.06
N GLU A 102 24.57 0.43 14.26
CA GLU A 102 24.20 1.76 14.78
C GLU A 102 22.87 1.71 15.55
N THR A 103 21.91 0.93 15.06
CA THR A 103 20.64 0.73 15.76
C THR A 103 20.86 0.02 17.10
N ALA A 104 21.69 -1.03 17.15
CA ALA A 104 22.05 -1.71 18.39
C ALA A 104 22.76 -0.76 19.38
N ALA A 105 23.63 0.12 18.90
CA ALA A 105 24.28 1.14 19.72
C ALA A 105 23.27 2.12 20.33
N ALA A 106 22.31 2.61 19.54
CA ALA A 106 21.23 3.48 20.01
C ALA A 106 20.30 2.77 21.02
N LEU A 107 19.98 1.49 20.77
CA LEU A 107 19.17 0.64 21.65
C LEU A 107 19.82 0.41 23.02
N ARG A 108 21.15 0.38 23.11
CA ARG A 108 21.87 0.07 24.36
C ARG A 108 21.53 1.06 25.48
N ARG A 109 21.18 2.31 25.16
CA ARG A 109 20.69 3.32 26.12
C ARG A 109 19.37 2.91 26.79
N LEU A 110 18.55 2.13 26.11
CA LEU A 110 17.23 1.68 26.58
C LEU A 110 17.29 0.27 27.16
N SER A 111 18.04 -0.63 26.52
CA SER A 111 18.15 -2.04 26.91
C SER A 111 19.45 -2.64 26.36
N ALA A 112 20.41 -2.92 27.24
CA ALA A 112 21.64 -3.61 26.88
C ALA A 112 21.36 -5.02 26.32
N ARG A 113 20.39 -5.73 26.91
CA ARG A 113 19.94 -7.06 26.47
C ARG A 113 19.42 -7.03 25.04
N ASP A 114 18.58 -6.06 24.69
CA ASP A 114 18.00 -6.00 23.34
C ASP A 114 19.03 -5.52 22.31
N ALA A 115 19.92 -4.60 22.69
CA ALA A 115 21.04 -4.19 21.87
C ALA A 115 21.96 -5.37 21.48
N GLU A 116 22.26 -6.28 22.41
CA GLU A 116 23.06 -7.47 22.14
C GLU A 116 22.34 -8.47 21.22
N ARG A 117 21.01 -8.58 21.34
CA ARG A 117 20.19 -9.50 20.53
C ARG A 117 19.84 -8.95 19.15
N TRP A 118 19.89 -7.63 18.97
CA TRP A 118 19.43 -6.94 17.78
C TRP A 118 20.03 -7.46 16.47
N PRO A 119 21.37 -7.64 16.34
CA PRO A 119 21.96 -8.15 15.09
C PRO A 119 21.44 -9.53 14.70
N LYS A 120 21.27 -10.43 15.68
CA LYS A 120 20.70 -11.77 15.44
C LYS A 120 19.24 -11.69 15.02
N PHE A 121 18.46 -10.82 15.68
CA PHE A 121 17.05 -10.60 15.36
C PHE A 121 16.86 -10.11 13.92
N VAL A 122 17.60 -9.09 13.47
CA VAL A 122 17.45 -8.58 12.10
C VAL A 122 17.91 -9.58 11.04
N GLN A 123 18.90 -10.43 11.35
CA GLN A 123 19.33 -11.50 10.45
C GLN A 123 18.25 -12.59 10.31
N GLN A 124 17.62 -12.98 11.42
CA GLN A 124 16.49 -13.92 11.41
C GLN A 124 15.30 -13.34 10.65
N LEU A 125 14.99 -12.06 10.88
CA LEU A 125 13.93 -11.35 10.19
C LEU A 125 14.18 -11.31 8.67
N ALA A 126 15.40 -10.97 8.24
CA ALA A 126 15.79 -10.96 6.84
C ALA A 126 15.68 -12.36 6.19
N SER A 127 16.07 -13.41 6.91
CA SER A 127 15.93 -14.79 6.44
C SER A 127 14.46 -15.19 6.22
N LEU A 128 13.59 -14.90 7.20
CA LEU A 128 12.16 -15.22 7.11
C LEU A 128 11.46 -14.38 6.02
N ALA A 129 11.80 -13.10 5.91
CA ALA A 129 11.29 -12.22 4.86
C ALA A 129 11.78 -12.67 3.46
N GLY A 130 13.02 -13.17 3.34
CA GLY A 130 13.55 -13.75 2.10
C GLY A 130 12.83 -15.03 1.68
N PHE A 131 12.42 -15.85 2.65
CA PHE A 131 11.55 -17.00 2.39
C PHE A 131 10.17 -16.56 1.87
N LEU A 132 9.52 -15.58 2.51
CA LEU A 132 8.25 -15.02 2.01
C LEU A 132 8.39 -14.38 0.62
N ALA A 133 9.49 -13.66 0.36
CA ALA A 133 9.78 -13.10 -0.96
C ALA A 133 9.80 -14.18 -2.04
N THR A 134 10.31 -15.38 -1.72
CA THR A 134 10.29 -16.53 -2.63
C THR A 134 8.87 -16.99 -2.92
N LEU A 135 8.02 -17.10 -1.89
CA LEU A 135 6.61 -17.47 -2.05
C LEU A 135 5.81 -16.44 -2.88
N PHE A 136 6.22 -15.17 -2.89
CA PHE A 136 5.50 -14.10 -3.60
C PHE A 136 5.86 -13.97 -5.07
N ARG A 137 6.85 -14.73 -5.57
CA ARG A 137 7.28 -14.65 -6.97
C ARG A 137 6.31 -15.31 -7.95
N ASP A 138 5.64 -16.36 -7.49
CA ASP A 138 4.84 -17.26 -8.31
C ASP A 138 3.41 -17.38 -7.80
N ALA A 139 2.51 -17.79 -8.70
CA ALA A 139 1.10 -18.03 -8.35
C ALA A 139 1.08 -19.10 -7.26
N ALA A 140 0.35 -18.82 -6.20
CA ALA A 140 0.29 -19.78 -5.14
C ALA A 140 -0.39 -21.06 -5.66
N PRO A 141 0.07 -22.25 -5.23
CA PRO A 141 -0.61 -23.49 -5.59
C PRO A 141 -2.06 -23.42 -5.10
N ARG A 142 -3.00 -23.96 -5.89
CA ARG A 142 -4.37 -24.17 -5.40
C ARG A 142 -4.29 -25.22 -4.29
N VAL A 143 -4.55 -24.80 -3.06
CA VAL A 143 -4.60 -25.70 -1.90
C VAL A 143 -6.08 -25.93 -1.57
N ASP A 144 -6.49 -27.20 -1.44
CA ASP A 144 -7.84 -27.56 -1.00
C ASP A 144 -8.06 -27.00 0.42
N ALA A 145 -9.09 -26.18 0.59
CA ALA A 145 -9.43 -25.52 1.84
C ALA A 145 -9.64 -26.51 3.00
N ARG A 146 -10.02 -27.76 2.73
CA ARG A 146 -10.23 -28.81 3.74
C ARG A 146 -8.96 -29.26 4.46
N ALA A 147 -7.77 -29.01 3.90
CA ALA A 147 -6.50 -29.44 4.47
C ALA A 147 -5.90 -28.47 5.51
N ILE A 148 -6.53 -27.31 5.75
CA ILE A 148 -5.92 -26.16 6.46
C ILE A 148 -6.56 -25.92 7.84
N ASP A 149 -7.71 -26.54 8.13
CA ASP A 149 -8.53 -26.28 9.32
C ASP A 149 -7.77 -26.55 10.64
N GLU A 150 -6.73 -27.39 10.62
CA GLU A 150 -5.91 -27.71 11.80
C GLU A 150 -4.81 -26.66 12.14
N PHE A 151 -4.51 -25.70 11.25
CA PHE A 151 -3.36 -24.80 11.41
C PHE A 151 -3.69 -23.40 11.95
N LEU A 152 -4.98 -23.02 12.04
CA LEU A 152 -5.43 -21.65 12.24
C LEU A 152 -6.00 -21.41 13.64
N THR A 153 -5.20 -21.62 14.69
CA THR A 153 -5.56 -21.19 16.05
C THR A 153 -4.43 -20.43 16.72
N MET A 154 -4.73 -19.16 17.04
CA MET A 154 -4.07 -18.19 17.94
C MET A 154 -4.07 -16.80 17.27
N SER A 155 -3.97 -15.74 18.07
CA SER A 155 -3.93 -14.32 17.67
C SER A 155 -2.71 -13.89 16.81
N GLY A 156 -2.22 -14.78 15.93
CA GLY A 156 -0.91 -14.80 15.28
C GLY A 156 -0.75 -13.99 13.99
N GLY A 157 -1.68 -13.08 13.66
CA GLY A 157 -1.59 -12.27 12.43
C GLY A 157 -0.48 -11.22 12.45
N THR A 158 -0.18 -10.62 13.61
CA THR A 158 0.71 -9.45 13.70
C THR A 158 2.16 -9.74 13.28
N ALA A 159 2.71 -10.90 13.66
CA ALA A 159 4.07 -11.29 13.29
C ALA A 159 4.17 -11.56 11.77
N LEU A 160 3.16 -12.19 11.17
CA LEU A 160 3.12 -12.43 9.73
C LEU A 160 2.91 -11.13 8.95
N ALA A 161 2.03 -10.23 9.42
CA ALA A 161 1.85 -8.90 8.82
C ALA A 161 3.14 -8.06 8.92
N PHE A 162 3.85 -8.15 10.05
CA PHE A 162 5.18 -7.55 10.20
C PHE A 162 6.17 -8.14 9.19
N LEU A 163 6.27 -9.47 9.09
CA LEU A 163 7.14 -10.15 8.11
C LEU A 163 6.80 -9.77 6.67
N HIS A 164 5.52 -9.74 6.31
CA HIS A 164 5.03 -9.33 4.99
C HIS A 164 5.48 -7.92 4.63
N ARG A 165 5.41 -6.98 5.58
CA ARG A 165 5.90 -5.60 5.41
C ARG A 165 7.43 -5.51 5.29
N HIS A 166 8.18 -6.53 5.71
CA HIS A 166 9.65 -6.58 5.61
C HIS A 166 10.15 -7.35 4.37
N VAL A 167 9.26 -7.92 3.57
CA VAL A 167 9.66 -8.54 2.29
C VAL A 167 10.41 -7.52 1.43
N GLY A 168 11.59 -7.93 0.95
CA GLY A 168 12.46 -7.11 0.11
C GLY A 168 13.28 -6.03 0.83
N ALA A 169 13.17 -5.91 2.16
CA ALA A 169 14.02 -5.02 2.93
C ALA A 169 15.45 -5.57 3.03
N ALA A 170 16.46 -4.70 2.95
CA ALA A 170 17.84 -5.09 3.25
C ALA A 170 17.99 -5.46 4.74
N PRO A 171 18.92 -6.35 5.12
CA PRO A 171 19.16 -6.68 6.53
C PRO A 171 19.40 -5.42 7.37
N GLY A 172 18.65 -5.27 8.46
CA GLY A 172 18.72 -4.10 9.35
C GLY A 172 17.73 -2.98 9.03
N VAL A 173 17.12 -2.97 7.84
CA VAL A 173 16.10 -1.98 7.46
C VAL A 173 14.74 -2.38 8.03
N ILE A 174 14.22 -1.58 8.94
CA ILE A 174 12.86 -1.70 9.50
C ILE A 174 12.04 -0.47 9.10
N GLY A 175 10.80 -0.69 8.66
CA GLY A 175 9.90 0.39 8.24
C GLY A 175 9.99 0.67 6.75
N GLU A 176 10.29 1.92 6.38
CA GLU A 176 10.33 2.34 4.98
C GLU A 176 11.41 1.59 4.19
N ARG A 177 10.98 0.91 3.12
CA ARG A 177 11.84 0.05 2.29
C ARG A 177 12.43 0.80 1.11
N LEU A 178 11.58 1.57 0.44
CA LEU A 178 11.93 2.21 -0.81
C LEU A 178 11.22 3.56 -0.94
N ARG A 179 12.03 4.60 -1.14
CA ARG A 179 11.58 5.97 -1.42
C ARG A 179 12.04 6.37 -2.81
N LEU A 180 11.11 6.59 -3.74
CA LEU A 180 11.45 7.18 -5.04
C LEU A 180 11.65 8.67 -4.88
N LYS A 181 12.81 9.22 -5.30
CA LYS A 181 13.09 10.66 -5.21
C LYS A 181 11.99 11.54 -5.82
N ALA A 182 11.35 11.08 -6.89
CA ALA A 182 10.28 11.78 -7.59
C ALA A 182 8.87 11.51 -7.04
N GLY A 183 8.73 10.76 -5.95
CA GLY A 183 7.45 10.42 -5.34
C GLY A 183 6.71 9.24 -5.99
N PRO A 184 5.59 8.78 -5.39
CA PRO A 184 4.81 7.66 -5.88
C PRO A 184 4.09 7.95 -7.21
N GLY A 185 3.68 9.20 -7.47
CA GLY A 185 3.06 9.58 -8.75
C GLY A 185 3.98 9.35 -9.95
N ALA A 186 5.28 9.62 -9.80
CA ALA A 186 6.26 9.40 -10.86
C ALA A 186 6.40 7.92 -11.26
N LEU A 187 6.16 6.98 -10.33
CA LEU A 187 6.11 5.55 -10.65
C LEU A 187 4.95 5.24 -11.60
N ILE A 188 3.78 5.81 -11.33
CA ILE A 188 2.60 5.65 -12.18
C ILE A 188 2.86 6.21 -13.57
N ASP A 189 3.49 7.39 -13.65
CA ASP A 189 3.83 7.99 -14.94
C ASP A 189 4.82 7.13 -15.74
N ALA A 190 5.83 6.56 -15.07
CA ALA A 190 6.78 5.66 -15.71
C ALA A 190 6.12 4.37 -16.22
N LEU A 191 5.25 3.75 -15.40
CA LEU A 191 4.50 2.56 -15.78
C LEU A 191 3.52 2.85 -16.92
N ALA A 192 2.81 3.98 -16.89
CA ALA A 192 1.89 4.38 -17.95
C ALA A 192 2.61 4.67 -19.27
N ARG A 193 3.78 5.33 -19.24
CA ARG A 193 4.63 5.51 -20.43
C ARG A 193 5.04 4.16 -21.02
N ARG A 194 5.49 3.23 -20.18
CA ARG A 194 5.88 1.87 -20.60
C ARG A 194 4.70 1.09 -21.19
N ALA A 195 3.52 1.17 -20.58
CA ALA A 195 2.30 0.54 -21.07
C ALA A 195 1.92 1.07 -22.46
N ARG A 196 1.91 2.40 -22.64
CA ARG A 196 1.63 3.01 -23.96
C ARG A 196 2.67 2.62 -25.01
N ALA A 197 3.95 2.59 -24.64
CA ALA A 197 5.03 2.15 -25.54
C ALA A 197 4.89 0.67 -25.96
N ALA A 198 4.29 -0.17 -25.10
CA ALA A 198 3.96 -1.55 -25.42
C ALA A 198 2.66 -1.71 -26.25
N GLY A 199 1.94 -0.62 -26.55
CA GLY A 199 0.70 -0.63 -27.35
C GLY A 199 -0.60 -0.71 -26.55
N VAL A 200 -0.57 -0.50 -25.23
CA VAL A 200 -1.79 -0.45 -24.41
C VAL A 200 -2.55 0.85 -24.69
N ALA A 201 -3.84 0.74 -25.05
CA ALA A 201 -4.76 1.87 -25.04
C ALA A 201 -5.15 2.19 -23.59
N ILE A 202 -5.02 3.45 -23.16
CA ILE A 202 -5.33 3.87 -21.79
C ILE A 202 -6.38 4.97 -21.85
N GLU A 203 -7.51 4.76 -21.17
CA GLU A 203 -8.61 5.71 -21.10
C GLU A 203 -8.96 6.02 -19.64
N THR A 204 -9.16 7.30 -19.36
CA THR A 204 -9.63 7.82 -18.07
C THR A 204 -11.13 8.07 -18.16
N GLN A 205 -11.79 8.23 -17.00
CA GLN A 205 -13.23 8.39 -16.90
C GLN A 205 -14.03 7.22 -17.52
N GLY A 206 -13.40 6.04 -17.58
CA GLY A 206 -13.94 4.81 -18.16
C GLY A 206 -14.48 3.86 -17.10
N ALA A 207 -15.37 4.34 -16.22
CA ALA A 207 -15.91 3.52 -15.14
C ALA A 207 -16.74 2.35 -15.69
N VAL A 208 -16.31 1.11 -15.44
CA VAL A 208 -17.08 -0.10 -15.75
C VAL A 208 -18.10 -0.33 -14.65
N VAL A 209 -19.35 -0.55 -15.04
CA VAL A 209 -20.49 -0.78 -14.12
C VAL A 209 -21.01 -2.21 -14.17
N GLU A 210 -20.74 -2.94 -15.25
CA GLU A 210 -21.20 -4.32 -15.42
C GLU A 210 -20.26 -5.09 -16.37
N LEU A 211 -20.04 -6.36 -16.09
CA LEU A 211 -19.39 -7.32 -16.98
C LEU A 211 -20.44 -8.30 -17.49
N SER A 212 -20.64 -8.30 -18.80
CA SER A 212 -21.58 -9.23 -19.44
C SER A 212 -20.98 -10.62 -19.51
N VAL A 213 -21.72 -11.61 -19.01
CA VAL A 213 -21.34 -13.01 -19.00
C VAL A 213 -22.36 -13.83 -19.80
N ARG A 214 -21.88 -14.66 -20.72
CA ARG A 214 -22.69 -15.62 -21.48
C ARG A 214 -22.03 -16.98 -21.45
N ASP A 215 -22.80 -18.03 -21.16
CA ASP A 215 -22.31 -19.41 -21.06
C ASP A 215 -21.08 -19.54 -20.12
N GLY A 216 -21.13 -18.82 -19.00
CA GLY A 216 -20.05 -18.80 -17.99
C GLY A 216 -18.78 -18.04 -18.42
N ARG A 217 -18.85 -17.19 -19.45
CA ARG A 217 -17.70 -16.50 -20.04
C ARG A 217 -17.94 -15.01 -20.24
N ILE A 218 -16.90 -14.21 -20.03
CA ILE A 218 -16.89 -12.77 -20.34
C ILE A 218 -17.13 -12.52 -21.84
N GLU A 219 -18.09 -11.63 -22.15
CA GLU A 219 -18.39 -11.16 -23.50
C GLU A 219 -18.03 -9.67 -23.68
N SER A 220 -18.30 -8.83 -22.68
CA SER A 220 -18.04 -7.40 -22.76
C SER A 220 -17.98 -6.72 -21.37
N ALA A 221 -17.42 -5.51 -21.35
CA ALA A 221 -17.45 -4.61 -20.20
C ALA A 221 -18.30 -3.37 -20.54
N ALA A 222 -19.36 -3.13 -19.76
CA ALA A 222 -20.24 -1.98 -19.92
C ALA A 222 -19.75 -0.80 -19.07
N LEU A 223 -19.62 0.37 -19.71
CA LEU A 223 -19.23 1.62 -19.07
C LEU A 223 -20.45 2.34 -18.49
N ALA A 224 -20.23 3.19 -17.50
CA ALA A 224 -21.24 4.10 -16.95
C ALA A 224 -21.84 5.04 -18.00
N SER A 225 -21.14 5.28 -19.12
CA SER A 225 -21.64 6.05 -20.26
C SER A 225 -22.71 5.31 -21.09
N GLY A 226 -22.92 4.01 -20.84
CA GLY A 226 -23.77 3.12 -21.63
C GLY A 226 -23.07 2.44 -22.81
N GLU A 227 -21.80 2.76 -23.08
CA GLU A 227 -21.00 2.04 -24.08
C GLU A 227 -20.60 0.65 -23.56
N ALA A 228 -20.71 -0.37 -24.42
CA ALA A 228 -20.20 -1.71 -24.14
C ALA A 228 -18.98 -2.05 -25.00
N ILE A 229 -17.88 -2.43 -24.35
CA ILE A 229 -16.61 -2.79 -24.98
C ILE A 229 -16.52 -4.31 -25.07
N ALA A 230 -16.54 -4.84 -26.30
CA ALA A 230 -16.42 -6.28 -26.53
C ALA A 230 -14.99 -6.76 -26.17
N CYS A 231 -14.89 -7.85 -25.40
CA CYS A 231 -13.60 -8.41 -25.00
C CYS A 231 -13.67 -9.91 -24.70
N ARG A 232 -12.50 -10.59 -24.74
CA ARG A 232 -12.41 -12.04 -24.49
C ARG A 232 -12.08 -12.37 -23.03
N ALA A 233 -11.51 -11.40 -22.32
CA ALA A 233 -11.11 -11.48 -20.92
C ALA A 233 -11.04 -10.09 -20.28
N VAL A 234 -11.16 -10.05 -18.96
CA VAL A 234 -11.02 -8.88 -18.10
C VAL A 234 -10.02 -9.17 -16.99
N ILE A 235 -9.08 -8.25 -16.73
CA ILE A 235 -8.29 -8.25 -15.50
C ILE A 235 -8.79 -7.10 -14.61
N SER A 236 -9.36 -7.40 -13.44
CA SER A 236 -9.78 -6.39 -12.48
C SER A 236 -8.70 -6.14 -11.43
N ALA A 237 -8.26 -4.88 -11.27
CA ALA A 237 -7.43 -4.45 -10.14
C ALA A 237 -8.24 -3.77 -9.02
N LEU A 238 -9.58 -3.83 -9.10
CA LEU A 238 -10.47 -3.34 -8.06
C LEU A 238 -10.43 -4.27 -6.83
N ASP A 239 -11.10 -3.88 -5.73
CA ASP A 239 -11.25 -4.83 -4.63
C ASP A 239 -12.03 -6.08 -5.08
N PRO A 240 -11.74 -7.26 -4.48
CA PRO A 240 -12.36 -8.52 -4.88
C PRO A 240 -13.88 -8.53 -4.75
N TYR A 241 -14.42 -7.81 -3.75
CA TYR A 241 -15.86 -7.71 -3.55
C TYR A 241 -16.50 -6.94 -4.72
N GLN A 242 -15.96 -5.76 -5.07
CA GLN A 242 -16.45 -5.00 -6.21
C GLN A 242 -16.31 -5.79 -7.53
N SER A 243 -15.18 -6.46 -7.72
CA SER A 243 -14.90 -7.21 -8.97
C SER A 243 -15.87 -8.36 -9.20
N LEU A 244 -16.27 -9.07 -8.13
CA LEU A 244 -17.11 -10.27 -8.23
C LEU A 244 -18.58 -9.96 -7.96
N LEU A 245 -18.88 -9.25 -6.87
CA LEU A 245 -20.27 -9.01 -6.45
C LEU A 245 -20.80 -7.64 -6.88
N GLY A 246 -19.93 -6.74 -7.35
CA GLY A 246 -20.32 -5.42 -7.83
C GLY A 246 -20.44 -5.30 -9.35
N LEU A 247 -19.73 -6.15 -10.11
CA LEU A 247 -19.69 -6.08 -11.57
C LEU A 247 -20.29 -7.28 -12.29
N ILE A 248 -20.57 -8.38 -11.59
CA ILE A 248 -21.09 -9.62 -12.20
C ILE A 248 -22.44 -9.94 -11.58
N ASP A 249 -23.41 -10.30 -12.42
CA ASP A 249 -24.69 -10.79 -11.93
C ASP A 249 -24.48 -12.09 -11.11
N PRO A 250 -25.01 -12.16 -9.87
CA PRO A 250 -24.86 -13.32 -9.01
C PRO A 250 -25.26 -14.66 -9.66
N VAL A 251 -26.12 -14.67 -10.68
CA VAL A 251 -26.50 -15.90 -11.41
C VAL A 251 -25.31 -16.61 -12.06
N HIS A 252 -24.22 -15.89 -12.32
CA HIS A 252 -23.00 -16.42 -12.94
C HIS A 252 -21.94 -16.87 -11.93
N LEU A 253 -22.22 -16.77 -10.63
CA LEU A 253 -21.27 -17.10 -9.57
C LEU A 253 -21.77 -18.26 -8.72
N ASP A 254 -20.84 -19.13 -8.33
CA ASP A 254 -21.15 -20.21 -7.40
C ASP A 254 -21.56 -19.65 -6.02
N PRO A 255 -22.65 -20.14 -5.38
CA PRO A 255 -23.10 -19.66 -4.09
C PRO A 255 -22.04 -19.73 -2.97
N VAL A 256 -21.16 -20.74 -2.99
CA VAL A 256 -20.06 -20.87 -2.02
C VAL A 256 -19.04 -19.76 -2.22
N LEU A 257 -18.72 -19.43 -3.49
CA LEU A 257 -17.83 -18.31 -3.78
C LEU A 257 -18.46 -16.97 -3.36
N ILE A 258 -19.76 -16.77 -3.62
CA ILE A 258 -20.47 -15.55 -3.19
C ILE A 258 -20.34 -15.38 -1.67
N GLU A 259 -20.61 -16.44 -0.91
CA GLU A 259 -20.52 -16.40 0.54
C GLU A 259 -19.08 -16.17 1.02
N ALA A 260 -18.09 -16.82 0.40
CA ALA A 260 -16.68 -16.61 0.72
C ALA A 260 -16.25 -15.15 0.49
N VAL A 261 -16.67 -14.54 -0.63
CA VAL A 261 -16.36 -13.13 -0.96
C VAL A 261 -17.09 -12.17 -0.02
N ARG A 262 -18.34 -12.45 0.36
CA ARG A 262 -19.08 -11.65 1.36
C ARG A 262 -18.42 -11.66 2.73
N ASN A 263 -17.76 -12.77 3.08
CA ASN A 263 -17.07 -12.93 4.35
C ASN A 263 -15.65 -12.35 4.38
N ILE A 264 -15.15 -11.77 3.28
CA ILE A 264 -13.89 -11.04 3.28
C ILE A 264 -14.00 -9.85 4.24
N ARG A 265 -13.18 -9.86 5.28
CA ARG A 265 -13.11 -8.77 6.25
C ARG A 265 -12.24 -7.66 5.68
N PHE A 266 -12.79 -6.45 5.57
CA PHE A 266 -12.06 -5.25 5.19
C PHE A 266 -11.63 -4.46 6.43
N ARG A 267 -12.60 -4.07 7.28
CA ARG A 267 -12.41 -3.50 8.63
C ARG A 267 -11.27 -2.47 8.69
N GLY A 268 -11.35 -1.42 7.87
CA GLY A 268 -10.38 -0.32 7.92
C GLY A 268 -10.40 0.37 9.28
N VAL A 269 -9.19 0.66 9.79
CA VAL A 269 -8.97 1.19 11.14
C VAL A 269 -8.04 2.41 11.15
N THR A 270 -8.10 3.23 10.10
CA THR A 270 -7.18 4.37 9.94
C THR A 270 -7.84 5.67 9.52
N THR A 271 -7.33 6.76 10.08
CA THR A 271 -7.57 8.13 9.61
C THR A 271 -6.26 8.71 9.10
N LYS A 272 -6.30 9.42 7.97
CA LYS A 272 -5.17 10.20 7.45
C LYS A 272 -5.39 11.68 7.72
N ILE A 273 -4.33 12.37 8.16
CA ILE A 273 -4.36 13.83 8.31
C ILE A 273 -3.20 14.41 7.50
N LEU A 274 -3.52 15.22 6.50
CA LEU A 274 -2.57 15.99 5.72
C LEU A 274 -2.43 17.37 6.32
N LEU A 275 -1.21 17.82 6.56
CA LEU A 275 -0.90 19.09 7.20
C LEU A 275 0.04 19.91 6.33
N ALA A 276 -0.36 21.16 6.06
CA ALA A 276 0.52 22.17 5.49
C ALA A 276 1.30 22.82 6.64
N LEU A 277 2.63 22.79 6.53
CA LEU A 277 3.54 23.27 7.57
C LEU A 277 4.37 24.45 7.09
N ASP A 278 4.57 25.41 7.99
CA ASP A 278 5.44 26.56 7.76
C ASP A 278 6.94 26.24 7.75
N ALA A 279 7.32 25.22 8.50
CA ALA A 279 8.68 24.73 8.64
C ALA A 279 8.62 23.28 9.17
N LEU A 280 9.70 22.52 9.03
CA LEU A 280 9.85 21.27 9.79
C LEU A 280 9.98 21.57 11.30
N PRO A 281 9.57 20.65 12.18
CA PRO A 281 9.90 20.74 13.60
C PRO A 281 11.43 20.72 13.79
N ASP A 282 11.95 21.50 14.74
CA ASP A 282 13.41 21.69 14.89
C ASP A 282 14.14 20.37 15.17
N SER A 283 13.54 19.49 15.97
CA SER A 283 14.09 18.15 16.26
C SER A 283 14.16 17.27 15.01
N VAL A 284 13.22 17.43 14.08
CA VAL A 284 13.20 16.72 12.80
C VAL A 284 14.24 17.33 11.86
N ALA A 285 14.30 18.66 11.76
CA ALA A 285 15.29 19.37 10.97
C ALA A 285 16.74 19.07 11.41
N ALA A 286 16.98 18.97 12.72
CA ALA A 286 18.27 18.56 13.27
C ALA A 286 18.63 17.11 12.90
N ALA A 287 17.65 16.20 12.99
CA ALA A 287 17.83 14.79 12.60
C ALA A 287 18.05 14.61 11.09
N THR A 288 17.48 15.48 10.25
CA THR A 288 17.71 15.46 8.80
C THR A 288 19.07 16.05 8.41
N ALA A 289 19.56 17.05 9.15
CA ALA A 289 20.86 17.69 8.91
C ALA A 289 22.06 16.83 9.32
N ALA A 290 21.94 16.05 10.40
CA ALA A 290 23.01 15.23 10.97
C ALA A 290 23.40 13.99 10.13
N THR A 291 22.68 13.67 9.05
CA THR A 291 22.96 12.49 8.20
C THR A 291 24.06 12.74 7.16
N THR A 292 24.62 13.96 7.07
CA THR A 292 25.72 14.28 6.15
C THR A 292 27.08 13.84 6.72
N THR A 293 27.40 12.54 6.68
CA THR A 293 28.73 12.05 7.10
C THR A 293 29.62 11.83 5.88
N THR A 294 30.69 12.63 5.75
CA THR A 294 31.77 12.39 4.79
C THR A 294 32.71 11.32 5.36
N THR A 295 32.73 10.12 4.77
CA THR A 295 33.77 9.12 5.07
C THR A 295 34.90 9.23 4.05
N THR A 296 36.08 9.63 4.51
CA THR A 296 37.30 9.62 3.69
C THR A 296 38.06 8.33 3.96
N THR A 297 38.04 7.38 3.03
CA THR A 297 38.96 6.25 3.03
C THR A 297 39.99 6.48 1.93
N THR A 298 41.26 6.50 2.31
CA THR A 298 42.39 6.81 1.44
C THR A 298 42.33 5.97 0.15
N THR A 299 42.17 6.65 -0.99
CA THR A 299 42.28 6.20 -2.40
C THR A 299 40.97 6.06 -3.20
N ILE A 300 39.75 6.10 -2.63
CA ILE A 300 38.52 6.28 -3.43
C ILE A 300 37.51 7.14 -2.65
N THR A 301 37.21 8.34 -3.14
CA THR A 301 36.12 9.18 -2.65
C THR A 301 34.80 8.69 -3.26
N THR A 302 34.11 7.75 -2.62
CA THR A 302 32.70 7.46 -2.93
C THR A 302 31.81 8.41 -2.16
N THR A 303 31.24 9.41 -2.84
CA THR A 303 30.16 10.23 -2.30
C THR A 303 28.84 9.44 -2.35
N THR A 304 28.53 8.67 -1.32
CA THR A 304 27.16 8.19 -1.11
C THR A 304 26.32 9.34 -0.60
N ALA A 305 25.46 9.90 -1.44
CA ALA A 305 24.44 10.85 -1.00
C ALA A 305 23.55 10.18 0.06
N SER A 306 23.68 10.59 1.32
CA SER A 306 22.77 10.21 2.39
C SER A 306 21.41 10.84 2.11
N ALA A 307 20.36 10.03 1.96
CA ALA A 307 18.99 10.51 1.79
C ALA A 307 18.53 11.22 3.09
N GLY A 308 18.84 12.51 3.19
CA GLY A 308 18.58 13.36 4.34
C GLY A 308 17.11 13.67 4.51
N ALA A 309 16.38 12.77 5.17
CA ALA A 309 15.24 13.04 6.04
C ALA A 309 14.78 11.73 6.69
N ALA A 310 14.45 11.74 7.99
CA ALA A 310 13.94 10.56 8.69
C ALA A 310 12.77 9.91 7.93
N GLY A 311 12.73 8.58 7.94
CA GLY A 311 11.74 7.80 7.20
C GLY A 311 10.32 7.98 7.72
N THR A 312 10.09 7.50 8.93
CA THR A 312 8.82 7.59 9.66
C THR A 312 9.07 8.00 11.11
N ILE A 313 8.32 8.96 11.63
CA ILE A 313 8.28 9.20 13.08
C ILE A 313 7.11 8.44 13.67
N LEU A 314 7.34 7.70 14.73
CA LEU A 314 6.40 6.77 15.35
C LEU A 314 6.14 7.19 16.79
N ILE A 315 4.91 7.56 17.13
CA ILE A 315 4.51 7.85 18.51
C ILE A 315 3.74 6.64 19.04
N ALA A 316 4.47 5.75 19.71
CA ALA A 316 3.97 4.54 20.33
C ALA A 316 4.75 4.27 21.62
N PRO A 317 4.43 4.97 22.73
CA PRO A 317 5.31 5.00 23.90
C PRO A 317 5.57 3.64 24.55
N SER A 318 4.61 2.72 24.45
CA SER A 318 4.76 1.34 24.92
C SER A 318 3.81 0.41 24.17
N ILE A 319 4.04 -0.91 24.27
CA ILE A 319 3.10 -1.91 23.73
C ILE A 319 1.72 -1.74 24.37
N ARG A 320 1.65 -1.49 25.69
CA ARG A 320 0.39 -1.23 26.41
C ARG A 320 -0.37 -0.03 25.87
N TYR A 321 0.33 1.02 25.43
CA TYR A 321 -0.28 2.18 24.78
C TYR A 321 -0.97 1.78 23.45
N VAL A 322 -0.26 1.00 22.61
CA VAL A 322 -0.79 0.53 21.33
C VAL A 322 -1.97 -0.44 21.54
N GLU A 323 -1.87 -1.35 22.51
CA GLU A 323 -2.97 -2.25 22.90
C GLU A 323 -4.21 -1.47 23.34
N ARG A 324 -4.05 -0.48 24.22
CA ARG A 324 -5.16 0.38 24.68
C ARG A 324 -5.80 1.15 23.52
N ALA A 325 -5.00 1.68 22.60
CA ALA A 325 -5.51 2.35 21.41
C ALA A 325 -6.31 1.41 20.50
N PHE A 326 -5.86 0.16 20.35
CA PHE A 326 -6.56 -0.87 19.59
C PHE A 326 -7.84 -1.34 20.30
N ASP A 327 -7.83 -1.50 21.63
CA ASP A 327 -8.99 -1.93 22.41
C ASP A 327 -10.19 -1.00 22.24
N ALA A 328 -9.97 0.32 22.12
CA ALA A 328 -11.05 1.26 21.81
C ALA A 328 -11.79 0.89 20.51
N THR A 329 -11.03 0.49 19.47
CA THR A 329 -11.57 0.13 18.16
C THR A 329 -12.42 -1.14 18.21
N LYS A 330 -12.07 -2.12 19.06
CA LYS A 330 -12.87 -3.34 19.27
C LYS A 330 -14.30 -3.03 19.71
N TYR A 331 -14.51 -1.90 20.39
CA TYR A 331 -15.82 -1.43 20.84
C TYR A 331 -16.39 -0.29 19.98
N GLY A 332 -15.91 -0.12 18.74
CA GLY A 332 -16.39 0.91 17.82
C GLY A 332 -16.05 2.34 18.24
N ARG A 333 -15.00 2.55 19.04
CA ARG A 333 -14.59 3.87 19.55
C ARG A 333 -13.20 4.24 19.04
N CYS A 334 -12.93 5.55 18.95
CA CYS A 334 -11.58 6.06 18.68
C CYS A 334 -10.84 6.34 20.00
N SER A 335 -9.55 5.99 20.07
CA SER A 335 -8.71 6.28 21.24
C SER A 335 -8.61 7.79 21.50
N ASN A 336 -8.53 8.16 22.78
CA ASN A 336 -8.14 9.52 23.19
C ASN A 336 -6.63 9.75 23.05
N GLU A 337 -5.87 8.66 23.04
CA GLU A 337 -4.42 8.62 22.91
C GLU A 337 -4.09 7.71 21.72
N PRO A 338 -4.23 8.22 20.48
CA PRO A 338 -4.04 7.38 19.30
C PRO A 338 -2.56 7.06 19.05
N PHE A 339 -2.34 5.89 18.45
CA PHE A 339 -1.07 5.54 17.82
C PHE A 339 -0.90 6.37 16.54
N VAL A 340 0.17 7.17 16.45
CA VAL A 340 0.39 8.09 15.32
C VAL A 340 1.72 7.80 14.64
N MET A 341 1.69 7.64 13.32
CA MET A 341 2.88 7.71 12.46
C MET A 341 2.87 9.01 11.67
N ILE A 342 4.04 9.62 11.48
CA ILE A 342 4.22 10.89 10.78
C ILE A 342 5.26 10.71 9.68
N HIS A 343 4.93 11.19 8.48
CA HIS A 343 5.83 11.26 7.33
C HIS A 343 5.94 12.69 6.83
N PHE A 344 7.13 13.09 6.36
CA PHE A 344 7.37 14.41 5.78
C PHE A 344 7.78 14.28 4.31
N PRO A 345 6.84 13.97 3.39
CA PRO A 345 7.20 13.66 2.01
C PRO A 345 7.91 14.82 1.29
N SER A 346 7.54 16.08 1.60
CA SER A 346 8.19 17.27 1.05
C SER A 346 9.65 17.45 1.47
N ALA A 347 10.12 16.74 2.51
CA ALA A 347 11.53 16.80 2.92
C ALA A 347 12.44 16.08 1.89
N VAL A 348 11.85 15.31 0.97
CA VAL A 348 12.58 14.51 -0.03
C VAL A 348 12.07 14.81 -1.43
N HIS A 349 10.77 15.00 -1.57
CA HIS A 349 10.10 15.27 -2.84
C HIS A 349 9.87 16.77 -2.98
N ALA A 350 10.69 17.41 -3.80
CA ALA A 350 10.48 18.80 -4.16
C ALA A 350 9.13 18.97 -4.89
N GLY A 351 8.50 20.14 -4.71
CA GLY A 351 7.23 20.46 -5.39
C GLY A 351 5.96 20.00 -4.67
N LEU A 352 6.08 19.33 -3.52
CA LEU A 352 4.92 19.00 -2.68
C LEU A 352 4.46 20.16 -1.77
N ALA A 353 5.30 21.19 -1.61
CA ALA A 353 5.01 22.37 -0.82
C ALA A 353 5.66 23.60 -1.46
N PRO A 354 5.19 24.82 -1.14
CA PRO A 354 5.89 26.05 -1.53
C PRO A 354 7.33 26.11 -0.97
N PRO A 355 8.23 26.93 -1.55
CA PRO A 355 9.60 27.06 -1.07
C PRO A 355 9.69 27.38 0.43
N GLY A 356 10.49 26.62 1.16
CA GLY A 356 10.66 26.75 2.62
C GLY A 356 9.52 26.20 3.47
N LYS A 357 8.44 25.71 2.84
CA LYS A 357 7.28 25.09 3.50
C LYS A 357 7.37 23.57 3.37
N HIS A 358 6.56 22.87 4.16
CA HIS A 358 6.55 21.41 4.19
C HIS A 358 5.13 20.83 4.25
N VAL A 359 5.03 19.54 3.96
CA VAL A 359 3.86 18.70 4.18
C VAL A 359 4.19 17.66 5.23
N ALA A 360 3.28 17.44 6.18
CA ALA A 360 3.26 16.25 7.02
C ALA A 360 2.01 15.41 6.73
N VAL A 361 2.19 14.09 6.70
CA VAL A 361 1.12 13.10 6.58
C VAL A 361 1.10 12.29 7.86
N LEU A 362 0.04 12.44 8.64
CA LEU A 362 -0.22 11.64 9.84
C LEU A 362 -1.07 10.44 9.45
N HIS A 363 -0.63 9.27 9.87
CA HIS A 363 -1.38 8.03 9.84
C HIS A 363 -1.78 7.70 11.27
N VAL A 364 -3.06 7.94 11.58
CA VAL A 364 -3.66 7.74 12.89
C VAL A 364 -4.29 6.34 12.94
N GLN A 365 -3.92 5.58 13.96
CA GLN A 365 -4.47 4.27 14.28
C GLN A 365 -4.86 4.22 15.77
N TYR A 366 -5.85 3.45 16.20
CA TYR A 366 -6.82 2.70 15.41
C TYR A 366 -8.16 3.45 15.44
N THR A 367 -8.74 3.71 14.27
CA THR A 367 -9.98 4.47 14.12
C THR A 367 -10.98 3.68 13.25
N PRO A 368 -12.03 3.07 13.83
CA PRO A 368 -12.89 2.13 13.10
C PRO A 368 -13.75 2.80 12.03
N TYR A 369 -14.05 2.06 10.95
CA TYR A 369 -15.00 2.49 9.94
C TYR A 369 -16.42 2.69 10.51
N ARG A 370 -16.95 1.70 11.24
CA ARG A 370 -18.24 1.82 11.95
C ARG A 370 -18.00 2.31 13.38
N LEU A 371 -18.60 3.45 13.73
CA LEU A 371 -18.60 3.98 15.08
C LEU A 371 -19.72 3.34 15.90
N ARG A 372 -19.50 3.14 17.19
CA ARG A 372 -20.53 2.68 18.13
C ARG A 372 -21.54 3.77 18.45
N GLU A 373 -21.08 5.00 18.54
CA GLU A 373 -21.84 6.20 18.89
C GLU A 373 -21.36 7.36 17.99
N GLY A 374 -22.30 8.14 17.45
CA GLY A 374 -22.03 9.28 16.57
C GLY A 374 -21.64 8.89 15.14
N GLU A 375 -21.42 9.91 14.30
CA GLU A 375 -21.05 9.76 12.90
C GLU A 375 -19.69 10.39 12.60
N TRP A 376 -19.03 9.90 11.54
CA TRP A 376 -17.72 10.40 11.15
C TRP A 376 -17.69 11.89 10.78
N GLY A 377 -18.82 12.45 10.34
CA GLY A 377 -18.94 13.89 10.08
C GLY A 377 -18.68 14.75 11.31
N GLU A 378 -19.02 14.25 12.50
CA GLU A 378 -18.89 14.97 13.78
C GLU A 378 -17.55 14.64 14.48
N LEU A 379 -17.12 13.37 14.38
CA LEU A 379 -15.95 12.88 15.12
C LEU A 379 -14.61 13.22 14.45
N ARG A 380 -14.62 13.54 13.15
CA ARG A 380 -13.41 13.77 12.33
C ARG A 380 -12.44 14.78 12.95
N ASP A 381 -12.93 15.97 13.27
CA ASP A 381 -12.08 17.02 13.85
C ASP A 381 -11.61 16.64 15.26
N THR A 382 -12.47 15.99 16.04
CA THR A 382 -12.11 15.51 17.38
C THR A 382 -10.95 14.51 17.33
N VAL A 383 -10.94 13.59 16.36
CA VAL A 383 -9.82 12.65 16.14
C VAL A 383 -8.55 13.39 15.74
N ALA A 384 -8.67 14.41 14.89
CA ALA A 384 -7.54 15.23 14.47
C ALA A 384 -6.93 16.01 15.65
N GLU A 385 -7.75 16.64 16.49
CA GLU A 385 -7.28 17.33 17.70
C GLU A 385 -6.57 16.39 18.67
N ARG A 386 -7.12 15.18 18.88
CA ARG A 386 -6.49 14.16 19.73
C ARG A 386 -5.12 13.75 19.19
N ALA A 387 -5.01 13.53 17.88
CA ALA A 387 -3.75 13.21 17.22
C ALA A 387 -2.75 14.36 17.35
N LEU A 388 -3.15 15.59 17.03
CA LEU A 388 -2.29 16.77 17.13
C LEU A 388 -1.82 17.04 18.56
N ARG A 389 -2.67 16.83 19.56
CA ARG A 389 -2.28 16.90 20.97
C ARG A 389 -1.21 15.86 21.34
N VAL A 390 -1.36 14.62 20.85
CA VAL A 390 -0.34 13.57 21.04
C VAL A 390 0.97 13.95 20.33
N VAL A 391 0.89 14.50 19.11
CA VAL A 391 2.06 14.99 18.39
C VAL A 391 2.75 16.12 19.15
N GLU A 392 2.00 17.14 19.60
CA GLU A 392 2.53 18.28 20.34
C GLU A 392 3.27 17.85 21.62
N ALA A 393 2.72 16.87 22.35
CA ALA A 393 3.34 16.34 23.56
C ALA A 393 4.71 15.67 23.30
N HIS A 394 4.94 15.12 22.12
CA HIS A 394 6.19 14.43 21.76
C HIS A 394 7.11 15.27 20.85
N LEU A 395 6.55 16.26 20.16
CA LEU A 395 7.23 17.20 19.27
C LEU A 395 6.76 18.63 19.61
N PRO A 396 7.23 19.24 20.72
CA PRO A 396 6.80 20.56 21.13
C PRO A 396 6.99 21.64 20.05
N GLY A 397 6.01 22.51 19.91
CA GLY A 397 5.92 23.55 18.89
C GLY A 397 5.42 23.05 17.52
N PHE A 398 5.08 21.77 17.36
CA PHE A 398 4.60 21.23 16.08
C PHE A 398 3.33 21.94 15.61
N THR A 399 2.33 22.06 16.49
CA THR A 399 1.01 22.63 16.14
C THR A 399 1.09 24.10 15.72
N SER A 400 2.01 24.88 16.30
CA SER A 400 2.24 26.28 15.92
C SER A 400 2.67 26.49 14.46
N ARG A 401 3.21 25.43 13.84
CA ARG A 401 3.68 25.42 12.43
C ARG A 401 2.59 24.97 11.45
N VAL A 402 1.46 24.46 11.94
CA VAL A 402 0.34 24.01 11.10
C VAL A 402 -0.42 25.22 10.56
N ARG A 403 -0.68 25.24 9.25
CA ARG A 403 -1.44 26.29 8.56
C ARG A 403 -2.78 25.81 8.05
N GLU A 404 -2.75 24.69 7.35
CA GLU A 404 -3.93 24.06 6.77
C GLU A 404 -3.93 22.58 7.09
N ARG A 405 -5.13 21.99 7.15
CA ARG A 405 -5.29 20.55 7.35
C ARG A 405 -6.41 19.96 6.49
N MET A 406 -6.20 18.72 6.07
CA MET A 406 -7.26 17.87 5.52
C MET A 406 -7.29 16.56 6.28
N VAL A 407 -8.45 16.18 6.79
CA VAL A 407 -8.67 14.93 7.51
C VAL A 407 -9.49 13.98 6.64
N LEU A 408 -9.02 12.74 6.49
CA LEU A 408 -9.65 11.67 5.73
C LEU A 408 -9.94 10.51 6.69
N SER A 409 -11.19 10.37 7.10
CA SER A 409 -11.67 9.24 7.90
C SER A 409 -11.77 7.95 7.06
N PRO A 410 -11.97 6.77 7.66
CA PRO A 410 -12.24 5.54 6.92
C PRO A 410 -13.38 5.66 5.88
N VAL A 411 -14.43 6.45 6.17
CA VAL A 411 -15.55 6.68 5.24
C VAL A 411 -15.14 7.61 4.09
N ASP A 412 -14.28 8.60 4.35
CA ASP A 412 -13.68 9.41 3.27
C ASP A 412 -12.77 8.56 2.39
N LEU A 413 -12.04 7.59 2.96
CA LEU A 413 -11.17 6.69 2.20
C LEU A 413 -11.97 5.80 1.25
N GLU A 414 -13.13 5.31 1.68
CA GLU A 414 -14.03 4.55 0.83
C GLU A 414 -14.61 5.41 -0.29
N SER A 415 -15.21 6.55 0.06
CA SER A 415 -15.89 7.41 -0.93
C SER A 415 -14.95 8.04 -1.95
N ARG A 416 -13.72 8.41 -1.56
CA ARG A 416 -12.77 9.08 -2.46
C ARG A 416 -11.88 8.14 -3.26
N PHE A 417 -11.51 6.99 -2.69
CA PHE A 417 -10.53 6.08 -3.30
C PHE A 417 -11.07 4.69 -3.60
N GLY A 418 -12.37 4.45 -3.38
CA GLY A 418 -12.98 3.13 -3.56
C GLY A 418 -12.45 2.08 -2.58
N LEU A 419 -11.91 2.50 -1.43
CA LEU A 419 -11.37 1.58 -0.43
C LEU A 419 -12.49 1.09 0.49
N ARG A 420 -13.11 -0.05 0.15
CA ARG A 420 -14.18 -0.65 0.94
C ARG A 420 -13.86 -0.71 2.44
N GLU A 421 -14.78 -0.22 3.26
CA GLU A 421 -14.64 -0.02 4.72
C GLU A 421 -13.38 0.73 5.15
N GLY A 422 -12.80 1.58 4.28
CA GLY A 422 -11.54 2.30 4.51
C GLY A 422 -10.29 1.41 4.54
N ALA A 423 -10.37 0.18 4.04
CA ALA A 423 -9.27 -0.78 4.11
C ALA A 423 -8.23 -0.54 3.00
N VAL A 424 -7.16 0.18 3.32
CA VAL A 424 -6.03 0.47 2.40
C VAL A 424 -5.41 -0.80 1.81
N SER A 425 -5.42 -1.90 2.57
CA SER A 425 -4.94 -3.20 2.10
C SER A 425 -5.92 -3.93 1.17
N ARG A 426 -7.16 -3.46 1.01
CA ARG A 426 -8.25 -4.13 0.26
C ARG A 426 -8.58 -5.52 0.83
N GLY A 427 -8.71 -5.57 2.15
CA GLY A 427 -8.92 -6.78 2.95
C GLY A 427 -7.93 -6.84 4.11
N GLU A 428 -8.35 -7.39 5.24
CA GLU A 428 -7.56 -7.53 6.46
C GLU A 428 -6.26 -8.31 6.20
N LEU A 429 -5.20 -8.00 6.96
CA LEU A 429 -3.95 -8.76 6.99
C LEU A 429 -3.97 -9.80 8.12
N ALA A 430 -5.07 -10.56 8.19
CA ALA A 430 -5.22 -11.70 9.06
C ALA A 430 -4.60 -12.95 8.42
N LEU A 431 -4.22 -13.93 9.24
CA LEU A 431 -3.56 -15.16 8.79
C LEU A 431 -4.39 -15.90 7.73
N ASP A 432 -5.71 -15.92 7.90
CA ASP A 432 -6.68 -16.55 7.01
C ASP A 432 -7.07 -15.69 5.79
N GLN A 433 -6.49 -14.49 5.63
CA GLN A 433 -6.70 -13.59 4.47
C GLN A 433 -5.37 -13.11 3.85
N LEU A 434 -4.28 -13.85 4.06
CA LEU A 434 -2.95 -13.54 3.54
C LEU A 434 -2.47 -14.69 2.65
N LEU A 435 -1.42 -14.43 1.85
CA LEU A 435 -0.85 -15.41 0.93
C LEU A 435 -1.90 -15.93 -0.06
N PHE A 436 -1.88 -17.24 -0.31
CA PHE A 436 -2.81 -17.95 -1.17
C PHE A 436 -4.26 -17.92 -0.68
N MET A 437 -4.50 -17.59 0.59
CA MET A 437 -5.86 -17.41 1.10
C MET A 437 -6.46 -16.06 0.68
N ARG A 438 -5.69 -15.20 0.00
CA ARG A 438 -6.11 -13.87 -0.45
C ARG A 438 -6.46 -13.86 -1.96
N PRO A 439 -7.68 -13.42 -2.36
CA PRO A 439 -8.77 -12.94 -1.52
C PRO A 439 -9.54 -14.05 -0.80
N VAL A 440 -9.62 -15.21 -1.45
CA VAL A 440 -10.08 -16.50 -0.93
C VAL A 440 -9.25 -17.59 -1.62
N PRO A 441 -9.10 -18.80 -1.05
CA PRO A 441 -8.25 -19.85 -1.60
C PRO A 441 -8.51 -20.20 -3.08
N ASP A 442 -9.78 -20.23 -3.50
CA ASP A 442 -10.18 -20.58 -4.87
C ASP A 442 -9.63 -19.60 -5.92
N LEU A 443 -9.32 -18.38 -5.50
CA LEU A 443 -8.86 -17.28 -6.35
C LEU A 443 -7.35 -17.02 -6.23
N ALA A 444 -6.61 -17.87 -5.50
CA ALA A 444 -5.16 -17.75 -5.32
C ALA A 444 -4.35 -17.70 -6.64
N GLY A 445 -4.90 -18.33 -7.68
CA GLY A 445 -4.31 -18.40 -9.02
C GLY A 445 -4.64 -17.23 -9.94
N HIS A 446 -5.23 -16.14 -9.43
CA HIS A 446 -5.69 -14.96 -10.17
C HIS A 446 -6.83 -15.16 -11.17
N ALA A 447 -7.12 -16.37 -11.63
CA ALA A 447 -8.28 -16.66 -12.49
C ALA A 447 -9.52 -16.95 -11.64
N ALA A 448 -10.63 -16.28 -11.94
CA ALA A 448 -11.92 -16.53 -11.32
C ALA A 448 -12.69 -17.66 -12.05
N PRO A 449 -13.76 -18.24 -11.45
CA PRO A 449 -14.56 -19.27 -12.10
C PRO A 449 -15.25 -18.82 -13.40
N VAL A 450 -15.56 -17.53 -13.53
CA VAL A 450 -16.07 -16.97 -14.79
C VAL A 450 -14.94 -16.91 -15.81
N VAL A 451 -15.08 -17.64 -16.92
CA VAL A 451 -14.05 -17.77 -17.94
C VAL A 451 -13.71 -16.40 -18.53
N GLY A 452 -12.42 -16.05 -18.53
CA GLY A 452 -11.93 -14.75 -18.96
C GLY A 452 -11.83 -13.71 -17.84
N LEU A 453 -12.37 -13.93 -16.64
CA LEU A 453 -12.21 -13.01 -15.52
C LEU A 453 -10.97 -13.34 -14.69
N HIS A 454 -10.12 -12.34 -14.49
CA HIS A 454 -8.93 -12.43 -13.66
C HIS A 454 -8.85 -11.27 -12.68
N LEU A 455 -8.22 -11.48 -11.54
CA LEU A 455 -8.07 -10.49 -10.47
C LEU A 455 -6.60 -10.17 -10.22
N CYS A 456 -6.30 -8.91 -9.93
CA CYS A 456 -4.99 -8.47 -9.49
C CYS A 456 -5.08 -7.33 -8.46
N GLY A 457 -3.93 -6.82 -8.03
CA GLY A 457 -3.83 -5.72 -7.06
C GLY A 457 -3.80 -6.19 -5.60
N ALA A 458 -3.83 -5.23 -4.68
CA ALA A 458 -3.58 -5.44 -3.25
C ALA A 458 -4.56 -6.39 -2.55
N GLY A 459 -5.78 -6.57 -3.10
CA GLY A 459 -6.79 -7.50 -2.60
C GLY A 459 -6.55 -8.96 -2.98
N THR A 460 -5.50 -9.26 -3.75
CA THR A 460 -5.14 -10.61 -4.21
C THR A 460 -3.75 -10.98 -3.76
N HIS A 461 -3.42 -12.28 -3.72
CA HIS A 461 -2.03 -12.73 -3.55
C HIS A 461 -1.09 -11.98 -4.49
N PRO A 462 0.09 -11.51 -4.06
CA PRO A 462 0.73 -11.68 -2.74
C PRO A 462 0.34 -10.65 -1.66
N GLY A 463 -0.59 -9.74 -1.96
CA GLY A 463 -1.12 -8.76 -1.01
C GLY A 463 -0.49 -7.36 -1.13
N PRO A 464 -0.88 -6.43 -0.23
CA PRO A 464 -0.55 -5.02 -0.33
C PRO A 464 0.95 -4.72 -0.15
N GLY A 465 1.48 -3.74 -0.89
CA GLY A 465 2.88 -3.31 -0.73
C GLY A 465 3.91 -4.30 -1.29
N ILE A 466 3.48 -5.28 -2.09
CA ILE A 466 4.28 -6.09 -3.02
C ILE A 466 3.86 -5.68 -4.44
N VAL A 467 4.42 -4.58 -4.91
CA VAL A 467 3.97 -3.87 -6.11
C VAL A 467 4.38 -4.64 -7.38
N GLY A 468 3.43 -4.84 -8.29
CA GLY A 468 3.65 -5.39 -9.63
C GLY A 468 3.65 -6.92 -9.71
N ALA A 469 3.80 -7.63 -8.59
CA ALA A 469 3.80 -9.09 -8.56
C ALA A 469 2.44 -9.65 -8.96
N SER A 470 1.36 -9.17 -8.33
CA SER A 470 -0.01 -9.62 -8.61
C SER A 470 -0.40 -9.36 -10.06
N GLY A 471 -0.07 -8.16 -10.58
CA GLY A 471 -0.31 -7.81 -11.98
C GLY A 471 0.40 -8.73 -12.97
N ARG A 472 1.68 -9.04 -12.73
CA ARG A 472 2.47 -9.97 -13.55
C ARG A 472 1.87 -11.38 -13.54
N MET A 473 1.37 -11.83 -12.39
CA MET A 473 0.80 -13.17 -12.21
C MET A 473 -0.56 -13.29 -12.88
N ALA A 474 -1.42 -12.27 -12.75
CA ALA A 474 -2.68 -12.18 -13.47
C ALA A 474 -2.47 -12.17 -14.99
N ALA A 475 -1.52 -11.38 -15.51
CA ALA A 475 -1.21 -11.38 -16.95
C ALA A 475 -0.78 -12.77 -17.46
N ARG A 476 0.04 -13.50 -16.69
CA ARG A 476 0.44 -14.88 -17.04
C ARG A 476 -0.76 -15.83 -17.04
N ALA A 477 -1.64 -15.73 -16.05
CA ALA A 477 -2.86 -16.54 -15.98
C ALA A 477 -3.76 -16.27 -17.19
N THR A 478 -3.99 -14.99 -17.52
CA THR A 478 -4.78 -14.57 -18.68
C THR A 478 -4.18 -15.05 -19.99
N LEU A 479 -2.86 -14.93 -20.19
CA LEU A 479 -2.19 -15.44 -21.40
C LEU A 479 -2.34 -16.96 -21.54
N LYS A 480 -2.22 -17.71 -20.44
CA LYS A 480 -2.41 -19.16 -20.44
C LYS A 480 -3.83 -19.52 -20.87
N GLU A 481 -4.85 -18.85 -20.33
CA GLU A 481 -6.25 -19.10 -20.69
C GLU A 481 -6.52 -18.72 -22.15
N LEU A 482 -6.07 -17.55 -22.61
CA LEU A 482 -6.27 -17.10 -23.99
C LEU A 482 -5.65 -18.04 -25.02
N ARG A 483 -4.47 -18.61 -24.71
CA ARG A 483 -3.79 -19.61 -25.57
C ARG A 483 -4.49 -20.95 -25.58
N ALA A 484 -5.06 -21.38 -24.46
CA ALA A 484 -5.83 -22.63 -24.39
C ALA A 484 -7.17 -22.52 -25.15
N ARG A 485 -7.61 -21.29 -25.45
CA ARG A 485 -8.86 -20.97 -26.15
C ARG A 485 -8.66 -20.52 -27.60
N ALA A 486 -7.41 -20.39 -28.05
CA ALA A 486 -7.04 -20.08 -29.43
C ALA A 486 -6.90 -21.38 -30.21
#